data_AF-A0AA95MM29-F1
#
_entry.id   AF-A0AA95MM29-F1
#
_cell.length_a   1.000
_cell.length_b   1.000
_cell.length_c   1.000
_cell.angle_alpha   90.00
_cell.angle_beta   90.00
_cell.angle_gamma   90.00
#
_symmetry.space_group_name_H-M   'P 1'
#
loop_
_entity.id
_entity.type
_entity.pdbx_description
1 polymer ?
#
loop_
_entity_poly.entity_id
_entity_poly.type
_entity_poly.pdbx_seq_one_letter_code
_entity_poly.pdbx_strand_id
1 'polypeptide(L)'
;MTFLEKIKPHLISDDILIQETVLHALHDYPNVPEEWTVALLKEAFKNKEKQSSILIYVEKQTINEEAVQILLENLPKMDQSGNHLAINLLDHLEPELALKYMEPLKRYINEDTWALYKLILHGSKEVIYEEYAKTINTLDRADSFQHDLFIKAKKLAKCLVQNNWITPEEIASVIEDELKEQWFSFSGILSVYMIGLLKLSQFIPVLADLLVRDDDILLEEAAFALIGFQNDDVVKEVAPYLKKPESIIFATSVVENIKTELAVKVLREAYRAAEELGDQDLLIEALCHQLSKAALPEISTHMENEYLSGMVDIEQVVYSYYSILEEQHPELEEWKHAAFESEMDYRNAQEQTNLLQSLPIRNENQVGRNDPCPCGSGKKYKKCCGK
;
A
#
# COMPACT_ATOMS: atom_id res chain seq x y z
N MET A 1 19.61 15.76 11.46
CA MET A 1 18.61 14.72 11.74
C MET A 1 18.27 14.02 10.45
N THR A 2 18.26 12.69 10.46
CA THR A 2 17.76 11.86 9.36
C THR A 2 16.24 11.99 9.25
N PHE A 3 15.66 11.46 8.17
CA PHE A 3 14.21 11.40 7.99
C PHE A 3 13.51 10.66 9.15
N LEU A 4 13.96 9.46 9.51
CA LEU A 4 13.39 8.69 10.62
C LEU A 4 13.55 9.37 11.98
N GLU A 5 14.65 10.08 12.21
CA GLU A 5 14.84 10.86 13.45
C GLU A 5 13.82 12.00 13.60
N LYS A 6 13.42 12.63 12.49
CA LYS A 6 12.38 13.67 12.49
C LYS A 6 10.99 13.09 12.72
N ILE A 7 10.72 11.91 12.17
CA ILE A 7 9.40 11.27 12.25
C ILE A 7 9.14 10.63 13.62
N LYS A 8 10.15 9.99 14.22
CA LYS A 8 9.99 9.17 15.42
C LYS A 8 9.15 9.81 16.55
N PRO A 9 9.30 11.10 16.90
CA PRO A 9 8.51 11.73 17.96
C PRO A 9 7.01 11.82 17.65
N HIS A 10 6.64 11.76 16.37
CA HIS A 10 5.29 12.01 15.86
C HIS A 10 4.54 10.74 15.45
N LEU A 11 5.19 9.58 15.51
CA LEU A 11 4.61 8.27 15.14
C LEU A 11 3.27 7.97 15.85
N ILE A 12 3.19 8.34 17.12
CA ILE A 12 1.98 8.20 17.96
C ILE A 12 1.50 9.58 18.47
N SER A 13 1.64 10.61 17.63
CA SER A 13 1.24 11.98 17.94
C SER A 13 -0.22 12.04 18.42
N ASP A 14 -0.49 12.86 19.43
CA ASP A 14 -1.86 13.16 19.86
C ASP A 14 -2.61 14.00 18.81
N ASP A 15 -1.88 14.82 18.04
CA ASP A 15 -2.40 15.52 16.87
C ASP A 15 -2.55 14.54 15.71
N ILE A 16 -3.81 14.32 15.29
CA ILE A 16 -4.20 13.29 14.33
C ILE A 16 -3.71 13.62 12.91
N LEU A 17 -3.73 14.89 12.52
CA LEU A 17 -3.27 15.36 11.21
C LEU A 17 -1.78 15.07 11.02
N ILE A 18 -0.99 15.35 12.07
CA ILE A 18 0.44 15.06 12.09
C ILE A 18 0.68 13.56 12.02
N GLN A 19 -0.08 12.78 12.79
CA GLN A 19 0.08 11.33 12.78
C GLN A 19 -0.21 10.75 11.40
N GLU A 20 -1.30 11.15 10.76
CA GLU A 20 -1.68 10.62 9.44
C GLU A 20 -0.69 11.01 8.36
N THR A 21 -0.21 12.26 8.37
CA THR A 21 0.89 12.67 7.48
C THR A 21 2.15 11.83 7.69
N VAL A 22 2.49 11.51 8.95
CA VAL A 22 3.61 10.60 9.26
C VAL A 22 3.38 9.19 8.73
N LEU A 23 2.18 8.64 8.88
CA LEU A 23 1.84 7.32 8.37
C LEU A 23 1.92 7.29 6.84
N HIS A 24 1.40 8.33 6.16
CA HIS A 24 1.48 8.45 4.70
C HIS A 24 2.94 8.53 4.22
N ALA A 25 3.75 9.41 4.82
CA ALA A 25 5.16 9.57 4.47
C ALA A 25 6.01 8.30 4.69
N LEU A 26 5.55 7.37 5.54
CA LEU A 26 6.20 6.09 5.80
C LEU A 26 5.60 4.93 4.99
N HIS A 27 4.42 5.07 4.39
CA HIS A 27 3.61 3.97 3.86
C HIS A 27 4.40 3.09 2.87
N ASP A 28 5.08 3.72 1.92
CA ASP A 28 5.93 3.06 0.93
C ASP A 28 7.42 3.18 1.23
N TYR A 29 7.80 3.88 2.31
CA TYR A 29 9.19 4.06 2.68
C TYR A 29 9.78 2.72 3.18
N PRO A 30 10.86 2.22 2.57
CA PRO A 30 11.47 0.98 3.03
C PRO A 30 12.32 1.24 4.27
N ASN A 31 12.54 0.20 5.08
CA ASN A 31 13.37 0.25 6.30
C ASN A 31 12.73 0.99 7.49
N VAL A 32 11.40 0.93 7.61
CA VAL A 32 10.72 1.27 8.87
C VAL A 32 11.19 0.30 9.98
N PRO A 33 11.60 0.78 11.16
CA PRO A 33 11.97 -0.08 12.28
C PRO A 33 10.79 -0.95 12.74
N GLU A 34 11.00 -2.26 12.93
CA GLU A 34 9.93 -3.19 13.31
C GLU A 34 9.27 -2.82 14.65
N GLU A 35 10.01 -2.21 15.57
CA GLU A 35 9.45 -1.75 16.84
C GLU A 35 8.41 -0.62 16.68
N TRP A 36 8.41 0.09 15.54
CA TRP A 36 7.39 1.10 15.23
C TRP A 36 6.07 0.45 14.87
N THR A 37 6.09 -0.65 14.11
CA THR A 37 4.91 -1.46 13.84
C THR A 37 4.24 -1.92 15.13
N VAL A 38 5.04 -2.39 16.09
CA VAL A 38 4.55 -2.79 17.42
C VAL A 38 3.93 -1.61 18.19
N ALA A 39 4.60 -0.46 18.21
CA ALA A 39 4.09 0.74 18.89
C ALA A 39 2.77 1.22 18.29
N LEU A 40 2.68 1.22 16.96
CA LEU A 40 1.50 1.60 16.21
C LEU A 40 0.33 0.63 16.46
N LEU A 41 0.56 -0.68 16.42
CA LEU A 41 -0.47 -1.66 16.76
C LEU A 41 -1.01 -1.47 18.18
N LYS A 42 -0.14 -1.20 19.16
CA LYS A 42 -0.58 -0.88 20.54
C LYS A 42 -1.48 0.35 20.57
N GLU A 43 -1.15 1.40 19.81
CA GLU A 43 -1.96 2.60 19.72
C GLU A 43 -3.30 2.33 19.00
N ALA A 44 -3.28 1.59 17.89
CA ALA A 44 -4.49 1.22 17.13
C ALA A 44 -5.52 0.44 17.97
N PHE A 45 -5.06 -0.42 18.89
CA PHE A 45 -5.96 -1.17 19.78
C PHE A 45 -6.35 -0.41 21.05
N LYS A 46 -5.66 0.68 21.37
CA LYS A 46 -5.98 1.57 22.49
C LYS A 46 -6.90 2.72 22.07
N ASN A 47 -6.75 3.21 20.85
CA ASN A 47 -7.43 4.39 20.34
C ASN A 47 -8.28 4.04 19.11
N LYS A 48 -9.60 3.94 19.31
CA LYS A 48 -10.55 3.55 18.26
C LYS A 48 -10.60 4.56 17.10
N GLU A 49 -10.38 5.84 17.38
CA GLU A 49 -10.39 6.89 16.36
C GLU A 49 -9.22 6.73 15.37
N LYS A 50 -8.06 6.28 15.84
CA LYS A 50 -6.85 6.10 15.02
C LYS A 50 -6.70 4.69 14.44
N GLN A 51 -7.58 3.77 14.82
CA GLN A 51 -7.41 2.34 14.54
C GLN A 51 -7.31 2.06 13.04
N SER A 52 -8.24 2.58 12.25
CA SER A 52 -8.29 2.28 10.81
C SER A 52 -7.07 2.80 10.05
N SER A 53 -6.70 4.08 10.25
CA SER A 53 -5.56 4.68 9.57
C SER A 53 -4.24 4.00 9.94
N ILE A 54 -4.06 3.63 11.21
CA ILE A 54 -2.88 2.86 11.63
C ILE A 54 -2.86 1.46 11.01
N LEU A 55 -3.99 0.73 10.99
CA LEU A 55 -4.01 -0.63 10.47
C LEU A 55 -3.74 -0.67 8.95
N ILE A 56 -4.22 0.33 8.20
CA ILE A 56 -3.90 0.49 6.77
C ILE A 56 -2.38 0.67 6.59
N TYR A 57 -1.77 1.55 7.38
CA TYR A 57 -0.32 1.77 7.31
C TYR A 57 0.50 0.51 7.62
N VAL A 58 0.13 -0.23 8.66
CA VAL A 58 0.89 -1.41 9.12
C VAL A 58 0.85 -2.56 8.10
N GLU A 59 -0.10 -2.58 7.17
CA GLU A 59 -0.26 -3.63 6.15
C GLU A 59 1.02 -3.88 5.33
N LYS A 60 1.78 -2.83 5.02
CA LYS A 60 3.04 -2.93 4.25
C LYS A 60 4.28 -3.21 5.11
N GLN A 61 4.13 -3.28 6.43
CA GLN A 61 5.24 -3.36 7.38
C GLN A 61 5.47 -4.79 7.89
N THR A 62 6.69 -5.07 8.35
CA THR A 62 7.02 -6.38 8.91
C THR A 62 6.24 -6.64 10.20
N ILE A 63 5.53 -7.78 10.24
CA ILE A 63 4.82 -8.27 11.43
C ILE A 63 5.72 -9.27 12.17
N ASN A 64 6.34 -8.81 13.26
CA ASN A 64 7.18 -9.64 14.12
C ASN A 64 6.38 -10.40 15.19
N GLU A 65 7.08 -11.17 16.03
CA GLU A 65 6.45 -12.01 17.06
C GLU A 65 5.62 -11.22 18.08
N GLU A 66 6.08 -10.04 18.50
CA GLU A 66 5.33 -9.19 19.44
C GLU A 66 4.05 -8.65 18.77
N ALA A 67 4.13 -8.24 17.51
CA ALA A 67 2.97 -7.82 16.72
C ALA A 67 1.92 -8.95 16.60
N VAL A 68 2.33 -10.19 16.34
CA VAL A 68 1.42 -11.36 16.32
C VAL A 68 0.70 -11.54 17.65
N GLN A 69 1.43 -11.42 18.77
CA GLN A 69 0.83 -11.55 20.10
C GLN A 69 -0.22 -10.45 20.35
N ILE A 70 0.08 -9.21 19.98
CA ILE A 70 -0.88 -8.09 20.07
C ILE A 70 -2.13 -8.36 19.23
N LEU A 71 -1.96 -8.85 17.99
CA LEU A 71 -3.09 -9.20 17.12
C LEU A 71 -3.94 -10.31 17.75
N LEU A 72 -3.33 -11.38 18.24
CA LEU A 72 -4.04 -12.50 18.89
C LEU A 72 -4.82 -12.07 20.14
N GLU A 73 -4.27 -11.14 20.92
CA GLU A 73 -4.91 -10.60 22.11
C GLU A 73 -6.12 -9.71 21.81
N ASN A 74 -6.14 -9.03 20.66
CA ASN A 74 -7.12 -7.99 20.34
C ASN A 74 -8.16 -8.41 19.29
N LEU A 75 -7.79 -9.18 18.26
CA LEU A 75 -8.70 -9.68 17.23
C LEU A 75 -10.02 -10.29 17.77
N PRO A 76 -10.03 -11.16 18.80
CA PRO A 76 -11.28 -11.68 19.34
C PRO A 76 -12.17 -10.64 20.06
N LYS A 77 -11.64 -9.46 20.38
CA LYS A 77 -12.35 -8.37 21.06
C LYS A 77 -12.86 -7.31 20.09
N MET A 78 -12.41 -7.33 18.84
CA MET A 78 -12.79 -6.32 17.84
C MET A 78 -14.26 -6.47 17.43
N ASP A 79 -14.88 -5.35 17.07
CA ASP A 79 -16.16 -5.36 16.38
C ASP A 79 -16.00 -5.91 14.95
N GLN A 80 -17.11 -6.37 14.35
CA GLN A 80 -17.09 -6.90 12.98
C GLN A 80 -16.77 -5.80 11.93
N SER A 81 -16.82 -4.53 12.31
CA SER A 81 -16.73 -3.38 11.39
C SER A 81 -15.30 -2.93 11.09
N GLY A 82 -14.28 -3.44 11.80
CA GLY A 82 -12.87 -3.10 11.56
C GLY A 82 -11.90 -4.27 11.67
N ASN A 83 -12.40 -5.48 11.98
CA ASN A 83 -11.53 -6.64 12.16
C ASN A 83 -10.86 -7.10 10.85
N HIS A 84 -11.43 -6.80 9.68
CA HIS A 84 -10.86 -7.18 8.39
C HIS A 84 -9.48 -6.56 8.17
N LEU A 85 -9.29 -5.26 8.49
CA LEU A 85 -7.98 -4.61 8.40
C LEU A 85 -6.92 -5.32 9.25
N ALA A 86 -7.28 -5.68 10.49
CA ALA A 86 -6.38 -6.41 11.37
C ALA A 86 -6.16 -7.89 10.94
N ILE A 87 -7.12 -8.50 10.23
CA ILE A 87 -6.98 -9.84 9.66
C ILE A 87 -6.08 -9.81 8.44
N ASN A 88 -6.17 -8.80 7.57
CA ASN A 88 -5.31 -8.64 6.39
C ASN A 88 -3.82 -8.62 6.78
N LEU A 89 -3.48 -8.02 7.95
CA LEU A 89 -2.11 -8.05 8.47
C LEU A 89 -1.54 -9.48 8.62
N LEU A 90 -2.39 -10.49 8.81
CA LEU A 90 -1.97 -11.89 8.95
C LEU A 90 -1.54 -12.51 7.62
N ASP A 91 -2.00 -11.97 6.48
CA ASP A 91 -1.58 -12.42 5.14
C ASP A 91 -0.13 -12.04 4.86
N HIS A 92 0.44 -11.08 5.60
CA HIS A 92 1.82 -10.64 5.47
C HIS A 92 2.80 -11.37 6.41
N LEU A 93 2.32 -12.34 7.21
CA LEU A 93 3.20 -13.11 8.09
C LEU A 93 4.24 -13.92 7.31
N GLU A 94 5.47 -13.93 7.84
CA GLU A 94 6.50 -14.87 7.39
C GLU A 94 6.09 -16.30 7.75
N PRO A 95 6.30 -17.29 6.85
CA PRO A 95 5.80 -18.65 7.03
C PRO A 95 6.25 -19.31 8.36
N GLU A 96 7.49 -19.08 8.79
CA GLU A 96 8.03 -19.64 10.04
C GLU A 96 7.24 -19.14 11.25
N LEU A 97 6.95 -17.84 11.29
CA LEU A 97 6.21 -17.21 12.37
C LEU A 97 4.74 -17.61 12.33
N ALA A 98 4.13 -17.66 11.14
CA ALA A 98 2.77 -18.13 10.98
C ALA A 98 2.60 -19.57 11.49
N LEU A 99 3.50 -20.50 11.13
CA LEU A 99 3.44 -21.88 11.60
C LEU A 99 3.68 -22.02 13.11
N LYS A 100 4.57 -21.20 13.69
CA LYS A 100 4.77 -21.14 15.15
C LYS A 100 3.47 -20.81 15.89
N TYR A 101 2.62 -19.97 15.30
CA TYR A 101 1.33 -19.54 15.84
C TYR A 101 0.12 -20.18 15.13
N MET A 102 0.29 -21.34 14.49
CA MET A 102 -0.77 -21.96 13.67
C MET A 102 -2.07 -22.20 14.44
N GLU A 103 -2.01 -22.84 15.62
CA GLU A 103 -3.21 -23.16 16.41
C GLU A 103 -4.03 -21.91 16.80
N PRO A 104 -3.44 -20.85 17.39
CA PRO A 104 -4.22 -19.65 17.72
C PRO A 104 -4.68 -18.84 16.49
N LEU A 105 -3.96 -18.91 15.36
CA LEU A 105 -4.29 -18.18 14.12
C LEU A 105 -5.24 -18.94 13.19
N LYS A 106 -5.49 -20.23 13.43
CA LYS A 106 -6.24 -21.11 12.52
C LYS A 106 -7.63 -20.60 12.12
N ARG A 107 -8.29 -19.83 12.99
CA ARG A 107 -9.62 -19.27 12.72
C ARG A 107 -9.61 -18.01 11.85
N TYR A 108 -8.43 -17.43 11.59
CA TYR A 108 -8.27 -16.19 10.84
C TYR A 108 -7.59 -16.40 9.50
N ILE A 109 -6.71 -17.40 9.40
CA ILE A 109 -5.99 -17.74 8.18
C ILE A 109 -6.62 -18.97 7.54
N ASN A 110 -6.91 -18.91 6.24
CA ASN A 110 -7.55 -20.00 5.51
C ASN A 110 -6.60 -21.20 5.29
N GLU A 111 -7.16 -22.38 4.99
CA GLU A 111 -6.40 -23.63 4.83
C GLU A 111 -5.46 -23.60 3.60
N ASP A 112 -5.79 -22.84 2.56
CA ASP A 112 -4.93 -22.71 1.36
C ASP A 112 -3.66 -21.92 1.69
N THR A 113 -3.76 -20.86 2.49
CA THR A 113 -2.62 -20.10 3.02
C THR A 113 -1.76 -20.98 3.94
N TRP A 114 -2.36 -21.82 4.78
CA TRP A 114 -1.61 -22.80 5.58
C TRP A 114 -0.87 -23.83 4.74
N ALA A 115 -1.50 -24.32 3.67
CA ALA A 115 -0.87 -25.23 2.72
C ALA A 115 0.31 -24.56 2.02
N LEU A 116 0.15 -23.29 1.61
CA LEU A 116 1.21 -22.49 1.02
C LEU A 116 2.40 -22.29 1.98
N TYR A 117 2.16 -21.96 3.25
CA TYR A 117 3.25 -21.78 4.22
C TYR A 117 4.04 -23.06 4.46
N LYS A 118 3.36 -24.21 4.56
CA LYS A 118 4.03 -25.52 4.66
C LYS A 118 4.83 -25.83 3.39
N LEU A 119 4.28 -25.49 2.23
CA LEU A 119 4.95 -25.68 0.95
C LEU A 119 6.22 -24.81 0.87
N ILE A 120 6.16 -23.53 1.20
CA ILE A 120 7.32 -22.62 1.17
C ILE A 120 8.44 -23.10 2.08
N LEU A 121 8.11 -23.63 3.27
CA LEU A 121 9.12 -24.04 4.26
C LEU A 121 9.73 -25.42 4.01
N HIS A 122 9.00 -26.32 3.34
CA HIS A 122 9.38 -27.73 3.25
C HIS A 122 9.40 -28.28 1.82
N GLY A 123 8.95 -27.50 0.85
CA GLY A 123 8.92 -27.86 -0.57
C GLY A 123 10.32 -27.95 -1.17
N SER A 124 10.49 -28.88 -2.11
CA SER A 124 11.69 -28.90 -2.94
C SER A 124 11.63 -27.81 -4.01
N LYS A 125 12.79 -27.50 -4.61
CA LYS A 125 12.91 -26.58 -5.74
C LYS A 125 11.87 -26.89 -6.83
N GLU A 126 11.75 -28.15 -7.22
CA GLU A 126 10.87 -28.59 -8.31
C GLU A 126 9.40 -28.33 -7.99
N VAL A 127 8.96 -28.66 -6.77
CA VAL A 127 7.57 -28.48 -6.35
C VAL A 127 7.20 -27.00 -6.27
N ILE A 128 8.13 -26.16 -5.78
CA ILE A 128 7.91 -24.71 -5.68
C ILE A 128 7.83 -24.09 -7.08
N TYR A 129 8.71 -24.49 -8.00
CA TYR A 129 8.65 -24.03 -9.39
C TYR A 129 7.36 -24.47 -10.08
N GLU A 130 6.93 -25.72 -9.89
CA GLU A 130 5.68 -26.22 -10.46
C GLU A 130 4.47 -25.42 -9.95
N GLU A 131 4.38 -25.20 -8.64
CA GLU A 131 3.28 -24.43 -8.05
C GLU A 131 3.33 -22.94 -8.46
N TYR A 132 4.54 -22.37 -8.58
CA TYR A 132 4.74 -21.01 -9.09
C TYR A 132 4.25 -20.86 -10.53
N ALA A 133 4.71 -21.73 -11.43
CA ALA A 133 4.32 -21.73 -12.84
C ALA A 133 2.81 -21.98 -13.01
N LYS A 134 2.24 -22.88 -12.22
CA LYS A 134 0.79 -23.15 -12.20
C LYS A 134 -0.01 -21.93 -11.72
N THR A 135 0.47 -21.24 -10.69
CA THR A 135 -0.19 -20.03 -10.15
C THR A 135 -0.18 -18.92 -11.19
N ILE A 136 0.95 -18.65 -11.85
CA ILE A 136 1.06 -17.69 -12.96
C ILE A 136 0.10 -18.04 -14.10
N ASN A 137 0.12 -19.29 -14.55
CA ASN A 137 -0.76 -19.73 -15.65
C ASN A 137 -2.24 -19.56 -15.30
N THR A 138 -2.61 -19.73 -14.02
CA THR A 138 -3.98 -19.49 -13.56
C THR A 138 -4.31 -17.99 -13.56
N LEU A 139 -3.37 -17.13 -13.16
CA LEU A 139 -3.51 -15.68 -13.21
C LEU A 139 -3.69 -15.18 -14.66
N ASP A 140 -2.83 -15.61 -15.59
CA ASP A 140 -2.88 -15.21 -17.01
C ASP A 140 -4.19 -15.63 -17.71
N ARG A 141 -4.84 -16.68 -17.21
CA ARG A 141 -6.09 -17.23 -17.78
C ARG A 141 -7.35 -16.72 -17.11
N ALA A 142 -7.23 -15.96 -16.01
CA ALA A 142 -8.38 -15.46 -15.30
C ALA A 142 -9.07 -14.35 -16.10
N ASP A 143 -10.41 -14.33 -16.10
CA ASP A 143 -11.19 -13.29 -16.77
C ASP A 143 -11.03 -11.90 -16.10
N SER A 144 -10.58 -11.88 -14.84
CA SER A 144 -10.31 -10.68 -14.06
C SER A 144 -9.13 -10.91 -13.12
N PHE A 145 -8.46 -9.83 -12.71
CA PHE A 145 -7.38 -9.89 -11.73
C PHE A 145 -7.81 -10.64 -10.45
N GLN A 146 -6.96 -11.56 -9.99
CA GLN A 146 -7.19 -12.39 -8.81
C GLN A 146 -6.17 -12.04 -7.73
N HIS A 147 -6.52 -11.13 -6.83
CA HIS A 147 -5.62 -10.60 -5.80
C HIS A 147 -4.94 -11.70 -4.97
N ASP A 148 -5.72 -12.63 -4.40
CA ASP A 148 -5.18 -13.71 -3.55
C ASP A 148 -4.18 -14.62 -4.29
N LEU A 149 -4.44 -14.89 -5.58
CA LEU A 149 -3.52 -15.67 -6.41
C LEU A 149 -2.23 -14.90 -6.71
N PHE A 150 -2.32 -13.58 -6.89
CA PHE A 150 -1.15 -12.74 -7.09
C PHE A 150 -0.28 -12.67 -5.83
N ILE A 151 -0.89 -12.51 -4.65
CA ILE A 151 -0.18 -12.57 -3.36
C ILE A 151 0.50 -13.93 -3.17
N LYS A 152 -0.19 -15.04 -3.52
CA LYS A 152 0.43 -16.38 -3.54
C LYS A 152 1.63 -16.45 -4.48
N ALA A 153 1.51 -15.90 -5.70
CA ALA A 153 2.59 -15.89 -6.67
C ALA A 153 3.80 -15.08 -6.17
N LYS A 154 3.58 -13.93 -5.52
CA LYS A 154 4.65 -13.12 -4.90
C LYS A 154 5.36 -13.88 -3.78
N LYS A 155 4.63 -14.60 -2.92
CA LYS A 155 5.25 -15.44 -1.86
C LYS A 155 6.10 -16.57 -2.45
N LEU A 156 5.64 -17.22 -3.52
CA LEU A 156 6.41 -18.25 -4.23
C LEU A 156 7.65 -17.65 -4.93
N ALA A 157 7.53 -16.50 -5.60
CA ALA A 157 8.65 -15.78 -6.20
C ALA A 157 9.71 -15.39 -5.15
N LYS A 158 9.27 -14.87 -4.00
CA LYS A 158 10.15 -14.56 -2.86
C LYS A 158 10.88 -15.81 -2.36
N CYS A 159 10.20 -16.94 -2.26
CA CYS A 159 10.81 -18.23 -1.90
C CYS A 159 11.88 -18.66 -2.91
N LEU A 160 11.61 -18.55 -4.22
CA LEU A 160 12.58 -18.84 -5.28
C LEU A 160 13.84 -17.98 -5.14
N VAL A 161 13.67 -16.68 -4.89
CA VAL A 161 14.77 -15.72 -4.70
C VAL A 161 15.58 -16.04 -3.44
N GLN A 162 14.92 -16.20 -2.28
CA GLN A 162 15.58 -16.45 -0.99
C GLN A 162 16.41 -17.74 -0.98
N ASN A 163 15.98 -18.76 -1.74
CA ASN A 163 16.68 -20.04 -1.86
C ASN A 163 17.71 -20.07 -3.00
N ASN A 164 17.95 -18.96 -3.71
CA ASN A 164 18.81 -18.88 -4.90
C ASN A 164 18.43 -19.91 -5.97
N TRP A 165 17.14 -20.17 -6.12
CA TRP A 165 16.62 -21.15 -7.07
C TRP A 165 16.35 -20.55 -8.44
N ILE A 166 16.21 -19.23 -8.51
CA ILE A 166 16.13 -18.42 -9.73
C ILE A 166 17.36 -17.50 -9.80
N THR A 167 17.90 -17.32 -11.01
CA THR A 167 19.11 -16.54 -11.25
C THR A 167 18.81 -15.17 -11.87
N PRO A 168 19.69 -14.17 -11.69
CA PRO A 168 19.57 -12.88 -12.37
C PRO A 168 19.52 -13.01 -13.90
N GLU A 169 20.20 -14.00 -14.48
CA GLU A 169 20.21 -14.25 -15.93
C GLU A 169 18.85 -14.76 -16.42
N GLU A 170 18.18 -15.63 -15.66
CA GLU A 170 16.81 -16.08 -15.97
C GLU A 170 15.83 -14.91 -15.92
N ILE A 171 15.92 -14.06 -14.90
CA ILE A 171 15.11 -12.85 -14.76
C ILE A 171 15.36 -11.89 -15.92
N ALA A 172 16.64 -11.66 -16.28
CA ALA A 172 17.01 -10.82 -17.40
C ALA A 172 16.41 -11.30 -18.72
N SER A 173 16.47 -12.61 -18.98
CA SER A 173 15.89 -13.20 -20.18
C SER A 173 14.39 -12.97 -20.27
N VAL A 174 13.65 -13.09 -19.16
CA VAL A 174 12.21 -12.80 -19.13
C VAL A 174 11.95 -11.33 -19.44
N ILE A 175 12.66 -10.41 -18.77
CA ILE A 175 12.47 -8.97 -18.99
C ILE A 175 12.80 -8.57 -20.43
N GLU A 176 13.87 -9.11 -21.02
CA GLU A 176 14.23 -8.84 -22.42
C GLU A 176 13.12 -9.24 -23.41
N ASP A 177 12.39 -10.33 -23.12
CA ASP A 177 11.27 -10.76 -23.95
C ASP A 177 10.02 -9.93 -23.71
N GLU A 178 9.68 -9.65 -22.45
CA GLU A 178 8.50 -8.84 -22.07
C GLU A 178 8.57 -7.40 -22.57
N LEU A 179 9.77 -6.81 -22.64
CA LEU A 179 9.96 -5.46 -23.19
C LEU A 179 9.59 -5.34 -24.67
N LYS A 180 9.55 -6.44 -25.42
CA LYS A 180 9.13 -6.48 -26.83
C LYS A 180 7.61 -6.51 -26.98
N GLU A 181 6.89 -6.83 -25.90
CA GLU A 181 5.45 -7.00 -25.89
C GLU A 181 4.73 -5.69 -25.49
N GLN A 182 3.47 -5.59 -25.90
CA GLN A 182 2.62 -4.46 -25.52
C GLN A 182 2.25 -4.53 -24.03
N TRP A 183 1.93 -5.73 -23.55
CA TRP A 183 1.43 -6.02 -22.21
C TRP A 183 2.37 -7.00 -21.53
N PHE A 184 2.71 -6.74 -20.28
CA PHE A 184 3.51 -7.68 -19.52
C PHE A 184 2.65 -8.86 -19.08
N SER A 185 3.19 -10.07 -19.17
CA SER A 185 2.59 -11.22 -18.51
C SER A 185 2.76 -11.13 -16.99
N PHE A 186 2.02 -11.94 -16.21
CA PHE A 186 2.30 -12.05 -14.78
C PHE A 186 3.72 -12.58 -14.49
N SER A 187 4.32 -13.35 -15.42
CA SER A 187 5.73 -13.75 -15.33
C SER A 187 6.68 -12.55 -15.46
N GLY A 188 6.36 -11.61 -16.34
CA GLY A 188 7.11 -10.35 -16.48
C GLY A 188 6.98 -9.46 -15.25
N ILE A 189 5.75 -9.25 -14.77
CA ILE A 189 5.47 -8.45 -13.55
C ILE A 189 6.19 -9.07 -12.34
N LEU A 190 6.14 -10.39 -12.16
CA LEU A 190 6.83 -11.03 -11.04
C LEU A 190 8.36 -11.00 -11.21
N SER A 191 8.88 -10.94 -12.43
CA SER A 191 10.31 -10.67 -12.69
C SER A 191 10.72 -9.27 -12.24
N VAL A 192 9.88 -8.25 -12.46
CA VAL A 192 10.08 -6.88 -11.93
C VAL A 192 10.12 -6.89 -10.40
N TYR A 193 9.18 -7.59 -9.75
CA TYR A 193 9.20 -7.78 -8.30
C TYR A 193 10.50 -8.45 -7.82
N MET A 194 10.95 -9.52 -8.50
CA MET A 194 12.18 -10.24 -8.15
C MET A 194 13.45 -9.40 -8.36
N ILE A 195 13.49 -8.49 -9.35
CA ILE A 195 14.57 -7.49 -9.48
C ILE A 195 14.70 -6.65 -8.21
N GLY A 196 13.57 -6.19 -7.66
CA GLY A 196 13.53 -5.40 -6.43
C GLY A 196 14.01 -6.17 -5.20
N LEU A 197 13.67 -7.46 -5.10
CA LEU A 197 14.14 -8.35 -4.02
C LEU A 197 15.65 -8.60 -4.09
N LEU A 198 16.18 -8.83 -5.29
CA LEU A 198 17.60 -9.13 -5.51
C LEU A 198 18.49 -7.88 -5.57
N LYS A 199 17.90 -6.68 -5.57
CA LYS A 199 18.61 -5.40 -5.72
C LYS A 199 19.52 -5.37 -6.96
N LEU A 200 18.98 -5.81 -8.11
CA LEU A 200 19.70 -5.80 -9.38
C LEU A 200 19.75 -4.38 -9.98
N SER A 201 20.69 -3.55 -9.50
CA SER A 201 20.76 -2.12 -9.83
C SER A 201 20.97 -1.81 -11.32
N GLN A 202 21.48 -2.78 -12.09
CA GLN A 202 21.59 -2.64 -13.54
C GLN A 202 20.23 -2.48 -14.25
N PHE A 203 19.12 -2.85 -13.59
CA PHE A 203 17.77 -2.70 -14.14
C PHE A 203 17.10 -1.36 -13.78
N ILE A 204 17.73 -0.49 -12.99
CA ILE A 204 17.12 0.81 -12.62
C ILE A 204 16.63 1.60 -13.84
N PRO A 205 17.42 1.75 -14.94
CA PRO A 205 16.93 2.46 -16.13
C PRO A 205 15.74 1.79 -16.79
N VAL A 206 15.72 0.45 -16.83
CA VAL A 206 14.61 -0.33 -17.39
C VAL A 206 13.36 -0.14 -16.54
N LEU A 207 13.47 -0.23 -15.22
CA LEU A 207 12.35 -0.04 -14.31
C LEU A 207 11.77 1.38 -14.38
N ALA A 208 12.63 2.41 -14.51
CA ALA A 208 12.18 3.78 -14.71
C ALA A 208 11.41 3.96 -16.03
N ASP A 209 11.84 3.29 -17.11
CA ASP A 209 11.13 3.29 -18.40
C ASP A 209 9.76 2.60 -18.33
N LEU A 210 9.55 1.67 -17.41
CA LEU A 210 8.24 1.05 -17.21
C LEU A 210 7.19 2.01 -16.65
N LEU A 211 7.59 3.14 -16.03
CA LEU A 211 6.66 4.07 -15.37
C LEU A 211 5.67 4.76 -16.32
N VAL A 212 5.87 4.66 -17.65
CA VAL A 212 4.94 5.20 -18.67
C VAL A 212 4.01 4.13 -19.26
N ARG A 213 4.08 2.88 -18.76
CA ARG A 213 3.17 1.81 -19.19
C ARG A 213 1.78 2.04 -18.61
N ASP A 214 0.76 1.49 -19.25
CA ASP A 214 -0.64 1.63 -18.87
C ASP A 214 -1.13 0.33 -18.17
N ASP A 215 -0.44 -0.07 -17.10
CA ASP A 215 -0.74 -1.31 -16.35
C ASP A 215 -0.44 -1.10 -14.86
N ASP A 216 -1.48 -0.88 -14.06
CA ASP A 216 -1.36 -0.53 -12.63
C ASP A 216 -0.52 -1.53 -11.84
N ILE A 217 -0.67 -2.84 -12.10
CA ILE A 217 0.04 -3.88 -11.35
C ILE A 217 1.53 -3.83 -11.70
N LEU A 218 1.86 -3.66 -12.98
CA LEU A 218 3.25 -3.48 -13.42
C LEU A 218 3.88 -2.23 -12.80
N LEU A 219 3.14 -1.12 -12.79
CA LEU A 219 3.60 0.16 -12.25
C LEU A 219 3.84 0.08 -10.74
N GLU A 220 2.95 -0.59 -9.99
CA GLU A 220 3.11 -0.84 -8.55
C GLU A 220 4.38 -1.65 -8.26
N GLU A 221 4.63 -2.74 -8.99
CA GLU A 221 5.84 -3.55 -8.77
C GLU A 221 7.12 -2.82 -9.23
N ALA A 222 7.06 -2.03 -10.30
CA ALA A 222 8.18 -1.21 -10.75
C ALA A 222 8.53 -0.14 -9.72
N ALA A 223 7.53 0.57 -9.18
CA ALA A 223 7.70 1.56 -8.12
C ALA A 223 8.26 0.91 -6.85
N PHE A 224 7.70 -0.21 -6.41
CA PHE A 224 8.22 -0.98 -5.27
C PHE A 224 9.70 -1.35 -5.46
N ALA A 225 10.08 -1.86 -6.63
CA ALA A 225 11.47 -2.22 -6.92
C ALA A 225 12.40 -0.99 -6.90
N LEU A 226 12.01 0.10 -7.57
CA LEU A 226 12.76 1.36 -7.63
C LEU A 226 12.97 1.96 -6.24
N ILE A 227 11.88 2.10 -5.46
CA ILE A 227 11.92 2.59 -4.08
C ILE A 227 12.86 1.73 -3.25
N GLY A 228 12.82 0.41 -3.41
CA GLY A 228 13.65 -0.52 -2.67
C GLY A 228 15.17 -0.31 -2.82
N PHE A 229 15.67 0.33 -3.89
CA PHE A 229 17.11 0.54 -4.08
C PHE A 229 17.71 1.63 -3.19
N GLN A 230 16.89 2.60 -2.75
CA GLN A 230 17.28 3.65 -1.80
C GLN A 230 18.61 4.37 -2.12
N ASN A 231 18.78 4.80 -3.38
CA ASN A 231 19.96 5.54 -3.80
C ASN A 231 19.65 6.57 -4.91
N ASP A 232 20.60 7.49 -5.11
CA ASP A 232 20.48 8.60 -6.05
C ASP A 232 20.48 8.18 -7.52
N ASP A 233 20.86 6.96 -7.88
CA ASP A 233 20.80 6.51 -9.28
C ASP A 233 19.34 6.32 -9.71
N VAL A 234 18.46 5.85 -8.82
CA VAL A 234 17.02 5.84 -9.06
C VAL A 234 16.49 7.25 -9.27
N VAL A 235 16.86 8.20 -8.42
CA VAL A 235 16.39 9.59 -8.52
C VAL A 235 16.77 10.18 -9.88
N LYS A 236 17.99 9.93 -10.36
CA LYS A 236 18.46 10.40 -11.68
C LYS A 236 17.66 9.80 -12.83
N GLU A 237 17.43 8.50 -12.81
CA GLU A 237 16.72 7.79 -13.87
C GLU A 237 15.21 8.11 -13.87
N VAL A 238 14.61 8.38 -12.71
CA VAL A 238 13.18 8.69 -12.58
C VAL A 238 12.87 10.17 -12.80
N ALA A 239 13.83 11.08 -12.59
CA ALA A 239 13.62 12.53 -12.74
C ALA A 239 12.93 12.97 -14.05
N PRO A 240 13.24 12.40 -15.24
CA PRO A 240 12.55 12.77 -16.48
C PRO A 240 11.04 12.43 -16.50
N TYR A 241 10.62 11.45 -15.70
CA TYR A 241 9.25 10.95 -15.65
C TYR A 241 8.33 11.79 -14.76
N LEU A 242 8.90 12.68 -13.92
CA LEU A 242 8.14 13.66 -13.14
C LEU A 242 7.49 14.76 -14.00
N LYS A 243 7.84 14.85 -15.29
CA LYS A 243 7.34 15.87 -16.22
C LYS A 243 6.41 15.31 -17.28
N LYS A 244 6.00 14.05 -17.13
CA LYS A 244 5.15 13.34 -18.07
C LYS A 244 3.80 13.06 -17.40
N PRO A 245 2.67 13.53 -17.97
CA PRO A 245 1.35 13.32 -17.38
C PRO A 245 1.03 11.84 -17.12
N GLU A 246 1.49 10.94 -17.99
CA GLU A 246 1.24 9.50 -17.89
C GLU A 246 2.01 8.81 -16.76
N SER A 247 3.07 9.41 -16.22
CA SER A 247 3.93 8.78 -15.21
C SER A 247 4.14 9.59 -13.94
N ILE A 248 3.63 10.82 -13.86
CA ILE A 248 3.96 11.75 -12.76
C ILE A 248 3.56 11.19 -11.39
N ILE A 249 2.44 10.47 -11.27
CA ILE A 249 1.97 9.89 -10.01
C ILE A 249 3.00 8.89 -9.46
N PHE A 250 3.34 7.87 -10.25
CA PHE A 250 4.30 6.84 -9.83
C PHE A 250 5.73 7.39 -9.73
N ALA A 251 6.15 8.28 -10.64
CA ALA A 251 7.47 8.91 -10.58
C ALA A 251 7.63 9.75 -9.31
N THR A 252 6.59 10.49 -8.91
CA THR A 252 6.57 11.29 -7.68
C THR A 252 6.66 10.38 -6.47
N SER A 253 5.82 9.34 -6.39
CA SER A 253 5.86 8.34 -5.30
C SER A 253 7.26 7.71 -5.16
N VAL A 254 7.92 7.36 -6.26
CA VAL A 254 9.27 6.77 -6.23
C VAL A 254 10.30 7.74 -5.67
N VAL A 255 10.33 8.98 -6.16
CA VAL A 255 11.32 9.99 -5.73
C VAL A 255 11.03 10.46 -4.30
N GLU A 256 9.77 10.57 -3.92
CA GLU A 256 9.33 10.88 -2.57
C GLU A 256 9.90 9.90 -1.54
N ASN A 257 9.91 8.61 -1.87
CA ASN A 257 10.35 7.56 -0.96
C ASN A 257 11.87 7.35 -0.95
N ILE A 258 12.64 8.17 -1.69
CA ILE A 258 14.09 8.24 -1.60
C ILE A 258 14.47 9.52 -0.87
N LYS A 259 14.89 9.39 0.39
CA LYS A 259 15.07 10.52 1.31
C LYS A 259 16.47 11.13 1.21
N THR A 260 16.84 11.63 0.03
CA THR A 260 18.15 12.24 -0.26
C THR A 260 18.04 13.71 -0.67
N GLU A 261 19.13 14.47 -0.54
CA GLU A 261 19.18 15.86 -1.00
C GLU A 261 18.94 15.99 -2.51
N LEU A 262 19.32 14.97 -3.30
CA LEU A 262 19.06 14.94 -4.73
C LEU A 262 17.56 14.78 -5.01
N ALA A 263 16.85 13.92 -4.28
CA ALA A 263 15.41 13.75 -4.42
C ALA A 263 14.67 15.06 -4.15
N VAL A 264 15.02 15.76 -3.05
CA VAL A 264 14.49 17.09 -2.74
C VAL A 264 14.75 18.06 -3.90
N LYS A 265 15.98 18.10 -4.43
CA LYS A 265 16.32 18.99 -5.54
C LYS A 265 15.47 18.70 -6.78
N VAL A 266 15.35 17.42 -7.16
CA VAL A 266 14.62 16.99 -8.36
C VAL A 266 13.11 17.27 -8.23
N LEU A 267 12.51 17.01 -7.07
CA LEU A 267 11.10 17.34 -6.81
C LEU A 267 10.84 18.85 -6.91
N ARG A 268 11.75 19.68 -6.36
CA ARG A 268 11.64 21.15 -6.50
C ARG A 268 11.75 21.61 -7.94
N GLU A 269 12.65 21.00 -8.73
CA GLU A 269 12.79 21.30 -10.16
C GLU A 269 11.57 20.85 -10.97
N ALA A 270 10.94 19.74 -10.60
CA ALA A 270 9.69 19.28 -11.19
C ALA A 270 8.53 20.23 -10.85
N TYR A 271 8.37 20.61 -9.58
CA TYR A 271 7.33 21.53 -9.12
C TYR A 271 7.36 22.86 -9.88
N ARG A 272 8.56 23.46 -10.00
CA ARG A 272 8.75 24.73 -10.73
C ARG A 272 8.46 24.63 -12.23
N ALA A 273 8.47 23.42 -12.78
CA ALA A 273 8.20 23.16 -14.20
C ALA A 273 6.76 22.68 -14.45
N ALA A 274 6.01 22.33 -13.40
CA ALA A 274 4.64 21.87 -13.50
C ALA A 274 3.69 23.03 -13.81
N GLU A 275 2.82 22.84 -14.80
CA GLU A 275 1.82 23.84 -15.22
C GLU A 275 0.41 23.51 -14.70
N GLU A 276 0.12 22.23 -14.46
CA GLU A 276 -1.17 21.76 -13.96
C GLU A 276 -1.20 21.78 -12.43
N LEU A 277 -2.30 22.24 -11.85
CA LEU A 277 -2.45 22.36 -10.39
C LEU A 277 -2.38 20.99 -9.69
N GLY A 278 -3.01 19.95 -10.26
CA GLY A 278 -2.96 18.61 -9.67
C GLY A 278 -1.54 18.02 -9.59
N ASP A 279 -0.72 18.31 -10.60
CA ASP A 279 0.70 17.91 -10.61
C ASP A 279 1.50 18.67 -9.55
N GLN A 280 1.21 19.97 -9.38
CA GLN A 280 1.81 20.80 -8.34
C GLN A 280 1.48 20.30 -6.94
N ASP A 281 0.21 19.95 -6.68
CA ASP A 281 -0.27 19.44 -5.39
C ASP A 281 0.45 18.14 -5.00
N LEU A 282 0.53 17.17 -5.93
CA LEU A 282 1.27 15.92 -5.75
C LEU A 282 2.76 16.15 -5.43
N LEU A 283 3.39 17.08 -6.16
CA LEU A 283 4.80 17.39 -5.95
C LEU A 283 5.04 18.11 -4.62
N ILE A 284 4.08 18.90 -4.14
CA ILE A 284 4.14 19.55 -2.83
C ILE A 284 3.97 18.55 -1.70
N GLU A 285 3.05 17.60 -1.83
CA GLU A 285 2.94 16.49 -0.88
C GLU A 285 4.28 15.76 -0.74
N ALA A 286 4.86 15.36 -1.88
CA ALA A 286 6.15 14.68 -1.90
C ALA A 286 7.27 15.52 -1.27
N LEU A 287 7.30 16.83 -1.52
CA LEU A 287 8.27 17.74 -0.91
C LEU A 287 8.08 17.87 0.60
N CYS A 288 6.85 17.93 1.09
CA CYS A 288 6.53 17.93 2.51
C CYS A 288 6.98 16.60 3.16
N HIS A 289 6.73 15.47 2.52
CA HIS A 289 7.18 14.15 3.00
C HIS A 289 8.70 13.94 2.96
N GLN A 290 9.48 14.81 2.31
CA GLN A 290 10.95 14.84 2.47
C GLN A 290 11.38 15.42 3.83
N LEU A 291 10.52 16.22 4.47
CA LEU A 291 10.82 16.96 5.70
C LEU A 291 12.14 17.75 5.60
N SER A 292 12.41 18.33 4.43
CA SER A 292 13.63 19.12 4.18
C SER A 292 13.33 20.61 4.10
N LYS A 293 13.94 21.40 4.98
CA LYS A 293 13.84 22.87 4.99
C LYS A 293 14.21 23.50 3.65
N ALA A 294 14.95 22.81 2.79
CA ALA A 294 15.26 23.29 1.45
C ALA A 294 14.02 23.47 0.56
N ALA A 295 12.91 22.79 0.86
CA ALA A 295 11.64 22.88 0.14
C ALA A 295 10.72 24.02 0.61
N LEU A 296 11.06 24.72 1.71
CA LEU A 296 10.27 25.83 2.25
C LEU A 296 9.84 26.86 1.20
N PRO A 297 10.71 27.33 0.28
CA PRO A 297 10.31 28.33 -0.71
C PRO A 297 9.16 27.86 -1.62
N GLU A 298 9.22 26.62 -2.08
CA GLU A 298 8.17 26.02 -2.93
C GLU A 298 6.87 25.83 -2.16
N ILE A 299 6.96 25.30 -0.93
CA ILE A 299 5.78 25.08 -0.07
C ILE A 299 5.10 26.41 0.28
N SER A 300 5.85 27.43 0.71
CA SER A 300 5.28 28.76 0.99
C SER A 300 4.64 29.38 -0.26
N THR A 301 5.33 29.30 -1.41
CA THR A 301 4.78 29.84 -2.66
C THR A 301 3.50 29.12 -3.07
N HIS A 302 3.41 27.81 -2.84
CA HIS A 302 2.21 27.04 -3.17
C HIS A 302 1.00 27.49 -2.35
N MET A 303 1.18 27.72 -1.05
CA MET A 303 0.11 28.20 -0.17
C MET A 303 -0.37 29.63 -0.47
N GLU A 304 0.42 30.42 -1.21
CA GLU A 304 0.02 31.76 -1.69
C GLU A 304 -0.78 31.71 -3.00
N ASN A 305 -0.83 30.57 -3.68
CA ASN A 305 -1.48 30.38 -4.98
C ASN A 305 -2.75 29.53 -4.87
N GLU A 306 -3.51 29.44 -5.97
CA GLU A 306 -4.62 28.48 -6.07
C GLU A 306 -4.06 27.05 -6.16
N TYR A 307 -4.70 26.11 -5.46
CA TYR A 307 -4.40 24.66 -5.48
C TYR A 307 -5.71 23.85 -5.51
N LEU A 308 -5.63 22.59 -5.94
CA LEU A 308 -6.78 21.68 -6.05
C LEU A 308 -6.77 20.71 -4.86
N SER A 309 -7.14 21.17 -3.67
CA SER A 309 -7.27 20.34 -2.44
C SER A 309 -8.35 19.25 -2.62
N GLY A 310 -7.97 18.18 -3.33
CA GLY A 310 -8.87 17.17 -3.88
C GLY A 310 -8.27 15.77 -3.78
N MET A 311 -7.18 15.49 -4.51
CA MET A 311 -6.42 14.24 -4.32
C MET A 311 -5.49 14.30 -3.10
N VAL A 312 -5.05 15.50 -2.76
CA VAL A 312 -4.12 15.78 -1.67
C VAL A 312 -4.77 16.79 -0.73
N ASP A 313 -4.73 16.52 0.58
CA ASP A 313 -5.08 17.51 1.60
C ASP A 313 -3.86 18.40 1.86
N ILE A 314 -3.75 19.47 1.08
CA ILE A 314 -2.59 20.37 1.10
C ILE A 314 -2.44 21.04 2.46
N GLU A 315 -3.55 21.47 3.06
CA GLU A 315 -3.58 22.08 4.37
C GLU A 315 -3.01 21.15 5.46
N GLN A 316 -3.45 19.88 5.48
CA GLN A 316 -2.96 18.87 6.42
C GLN A 316 -1.46 18.64 6.26
N VAL A 317 -1.02 18.42 5.02
CA VAL A 317 0.36 18.04 4.72
C VAL A 317 1.32 19.20 5.02
N VAL A 318 0.95 20.42 4.65
CA VAL A 318 1.75 21.62 4.93
C VAL A 318 1.77 21.95 6.42
N TYR A 319 0.62 21.92 7.11
CA TYR A 319 0.55 22.09 8.57
C TYR A 319 1.49 21.12 9.28
N SER A 320 1.44 19.85 8.90
CA SER A 320 2.25 18.79 9.50
C SER A 320 3.73 18.98 9.22
N TYR A 321 4.10 19.37 7.99
CA TYR A 321 5.48 19.68 7.62
C TYR A 321 6.08 20.80 8.50
N TYR A 322 5.38 21.93 8.63
CA TYR A 322 5.83 23.05 9.48
C TYR A 322 5.94 22.63 10.94
N SER A 323 4.95 21.89 11.43
CA SER A 323 4.88 21.43 12.82
C SER A 323 6.03 20.47 13.17
N ILE A 324 6.32 19.50 12.30
CA ILE A 324 7.41 18.51 12.51
C ILE A 324 8.79 19.19 12.45
N LEU A 325 8.96 20.21 11.61
CA LEU A 325 10.22 20.95 11.48
C LEU A 325 10.39 22.10 12.48
N GLU A 326 9.38 22.31 13.34
CA GLU A 326 9.30 23.40 14.30
C GLU A 326 9.43 24.78 13.64
N GLU A 327 8.97 24.90 12.38
CA GLU A 327 8.98 26.14 11.62
C GLU A 327 7.73 26.97 11.94
N GLN A 328 7.87 28.29 11.88
CA GLN A 328 6.79 29.22 12.20
C GLN A 328 6.17 29.76 10.91
N HIS A 329 4.83 29.79 10.87
CA HIS A 329 4.08 30.46 9.80
C HIS A 329 2.87 31.22 10.38
N PRO A 330 2.60 32.47 9.96
CA PRO A 330 1.45 33.24 10.46
C PRO A 330 0.08 32.55 10.29
N GLU A 331 -0.08 31.77 9.22
CA GLU A 331 -1.34 31.08 8.88
C GLU A 331 -1.40 29.62 9.36
N LEU A 332 -0.39 29.15 10.13
CA LEU A 332 -0.28 27.74 10.52
C LEU A 332 -1.52 27.20 11.26
N GLU A 333 -2.09 28.00 12.16
CA GLU A 333 -3.31 27.63 12.90
C GLU A 333 -4.55 27.62 12.00
N GLU A 334 -4.60 28.47 10.97
CA GLU A 334 -5.71 28.48 10.00
C GLU A 334 -5.71 27.20 9.17
N TRP A 335 -4.54 26.79 8.67
CA TRP A 335 -4.37 25.52 7.94
C TRP A 335 -4.72 24.32 8.82
N LYS A 336 -4.29 24.34 10.09
CA LYS A 336 -4.69 23.31 11.06
C LYS A 336 -6.20 23.20 11.20
N HIS A 337 -6.88 24.33 11.35
CA HIS A 337 -8.34 24.35 11.50
C HIS A 337 -9.04 23.82 10.25
N ALA A 338 -8.64 24.27 9.06
CA ALA A 338 -9.21 23.81 7.78
C ALA A 338 -9.02 22.31 7.55
N ALA A 339 -7.80 21.81 7.79
CA ALA A 339 -7.48 20.38 7.69
C ALA A 339 -8.27 19.55 8.71
N PHE A 340 -8.36 20.02 9.96
CA PHE A 340 -9.11 19.31 11.00
C PHE A 340 -10.61 19.25 10.69
N GLU A 341 -11.20 20.32 10.18
CA GLU A 341 -12.60 20.31 9.75
C GLU A 341 -12.84 19.30 8.63
N SER A 342 -11.97 19.29 7.61
CA SER A 342 -12.03 18.35 6.48
C SER A 342 -11.91 16.89 6.94
N GLU A 343 -10.98 16.59 7.83
CA GLU A 343 -10.76 15.26 8.37
C GLU A 343 -11.95 14.79 9.23
N MET A 344 -12.53 15.67 10.05
CA MET A 344 -13.74 15.35 10.81
C MET A 344 -14.94 15.08 9.89
N ASP A 345 -15.12 15.87 8.84
CA ASP A 345 -16.18 15.66 7.86
C ASP A 345 -16.03 14.32 7.13
N TYR A 346 -14.80 13.97 6.73
CA TYR A 346 -14.49 12.67 6.13
C TYR A 346 -14.81 11.49 7.05
N ARG A 347 -14.34 11.54 8.31
CA ARG A 347 -14.63 10.51 9.32
C ARG A 347 -16.13 10.36 9.58
N ASN A 348 -16.84 11.47 9.73
CA ASN A 348 -18.28 11.47 9.93
C ASN A 348 -19.02 10.84 8.73
N ALA A 349 -18.59 11.12 7.51
CA ALA A 349 -19.13 10.51 6.30
C ALA A 349 -18.84 8.99 6.23
N GLN A 350 -17.64 8.57 6.61
CA GLN A 350 -17.28 7.15 6.70
C GLN A 350 -18.09 6.41 7.76
N GLU A 351 -18.25 6.98 8.96
CA GLU A 351 -19.08 6.39 10.02
C GLU A 351 -20.54 6.24 9.56
N GLN A 352 -21.10 7.25 8.90
CA GLN A 352 -22.45 7.16 8.33
C GLN A 352 -22.54 6.07 7.25
N THR A 353 -21.54 5.94 6.40
CA THR A 353 -21.50 4.89 5.36
C THR A 353 -21.41 3.50 5.97
N ASN A 354 -20.54 3.31 6.96
CA ASN A 354 -20.40 2.06 7.71
C ASN A 354 -21.68 1.71 8.48
N LEU A 355 -22.35 2.71 9.08
CA LEU A 355 -23.66 2.55 9.73
C LEU A 355 -24.72 2.10 8.72
N LEU A 356 -24.77 2.70 7.53
CA LEU A 356 -25.70 2.33 6.46
C LEU A 356 -25.44 0.92 5.92
N GLN A 357 -24.18 0.49 5.82
CA GLN A 357 -23.79 -0.88 5.45
C GLN A 357 -24.05 -1.90 6.58
N SER A 358 -24.04 -1.47 7.85
CA SER A 358 -24.36 -2.29 9.02
C SER A 358 -25.87 -2.46 9.28
N LEU A 359 -26.72 -1.67 8.61
CA LEU A 359 -28.16 -1.92 8.60
C LEU A 359 -28.39 -3.26 7.89
N PRO A 360 -29.14 -4.20 8.48
CA PRO A 360 -29.48 -5.42 7.76
C PRO A 360 -30.19 -5.02 6.48
N ILE A 361 -29.61 -5.37 5.34
CA ILE A 361 -30.27 -5.25 4.04
C ILE A 361 -31.62 -5.93 4.20
N ARG A 362 -32.67 -5.12 4.30
CA ARG A 362 -34.04 -5.64 4.29
C ARG A 362 -34.22 -6.14 2.86
N ASN A 363 -34.01 -7.43 2.66
CA ASN A 363 -34.31 -8.07 1.38
C ASN A 363 -35.83 -7.96 1.16
N GLU A 364 -36.28 -6.85 0.58
CA GLU A 364 -37.69 -6.63 0.23
C GLU A 364 -38.15 -7.60 -0.88
N ASN A 365 -37.22 -8.37 -1.46
CA ASN A 365 -37.45 -9.36 -2.51
C ASN A 365 -37.30 -10.83 -2.06
N GLN A 366 -37.46 -11.16 -0.77
CA GLN A 366 -37.65 -12.57 -0.42
C GLN A 366 -39.05 -13.03 -0.86
N VAL A 367 -39.11 -13.88 -1.89
CA VAL A 367 -40.33 -14.62 -2.27
C VAL A 367 -40.88 -15.32 -1.03
N GLY A 368 -42.07 -14.92 -0.59
CA GLY A 368 -42.72 -15.51 0.57
C GLY A 368 -42.96 -16.99 0.34
N ARG A 369 -42.81 -17.83 1.38
CA ARG A 369 -43.00 -19.29 1.28
C ARG A 369 -44.33 -19.72 0.63
N ASN A 370 -45.35 -18.86 0.67
CA ASN A 370 -46.67 -19.10 0.09
C ASN A 370 -46.92 -18.43 -1.26
N ASP A 371 -45.99 -17.61 -1.76
CA ASP A 371 -46.12 -16.88 -3.02
C ASP A 371 -45.87 -17.80 -4.23
N PRO A 372 -46.36 -17.45 -5.43
CA PRO A 372 -46.06 -18.17 -6.66
C PRO A 372 -44.55 -18.32 -6.85
N CYS A 373 -44.11 -19.53 -7.19
CA CYS A 373 -42.70 -19.83 -7.34
C CYS A 373 -42.14 -19.15 -8.61
N PRO A 374 -41.02 -18.42 -8.51
CA PRO A 374 -40.48 -17.63 -9.61
C PRO A 374 -39.95 -18.47 -10.79
N CYS A 375 -39.81 -19.79 -10.64
CA CYS A 375 -39.44 -20.69 -11.74
C CYS A 375 -40.56 -20.92 -12.79
N GLY A 376 -41.70 -20.24 -12.64
CA GLY A 376 -42.82 -20.35 -13.58
C GLY A 376 -43.66 -21.62 -13.46
N SER A 377 -43.43 -22.44 -12.42
CA SER A 377 -44.13 -23.74 -12.24
C SER A 377 -45.62 -23.63 -11.86
N GLY A 378 -46.10 -22.43 -11.52
CA GLY A 378 -47.46 -22.20 -11.02
C GLY A 378 -47.74 -22.70 -9.59
N LYS A 379 -46.73 -23.28 -8.91
CA LYS A 379 -46.84 -23.79 -7.52
C LYS A 379 -46.38 -22.72 -6.52
N LYS A 380 -46.82 -22.83 -5.24
CA LYS A 380 -46.28 -21.99 -4.14
C LYS A 380 -44.80 -22.31 -3.89
N TYR A 381 -43.98 -21.31 -3.56
CA TYR A 381 -42.52 -21.43 -3.38
C TYR A 381 -42.09 -22.60 -2.50
N LYS A 382 -42.69 -22.77 -1.31
CA LYS A 382 -42.41 -23.89 -0.38
C LYS A 382 -42.68 -25.30 -0.92
N LYS A 383 -43.44 -25.42 -2.02
CA LYS A 383 -43.77 -26.71 -2.64
C LYS A 383 -42.97 -26.96 -3.93
N CYS A 384 -42.08 -26.04 -4.31
CA CYS A 384 -41.28 -26.12 -5.52
C CYS A 384 -39.79 -25.88 -5.19
N CYS A 385 -39.26 -24.67 -5.40
CA CYS A 385 -37.85 -24.36 -5.18
C CYS A 385 -37.49 -24.17 -3.70
N GLY A 386 -38.46 -23.93 -2.82
CA GLY A 386 -38.26 -23.76 -1.38
C GLY A 386 -38.43 -25.05 -0.56
N LYS A 387 -38.03 -26.19 -1.13
CA LYS A 387 -37.99 -27.50 -0.45
C LYS A 387 -36.68 -27.72 0.26
#